data_AF-A0AAV4DNG7-F1
#
_entry.id   AF-A0AAV4DNG7-F1
#
_cell.length_a   1.000
_cell.length_b   1.000
_cell.length_c   1.000
_cell.angle_alpha   90.00
_cell.angle_beta   90.00
_cell.angle_gamma   90.00
#
_symmetry.space_group_name_H-M   'P 1'
#
loop_
_entity.id
_entity.type
_entity.pdbx_description
1 polymer ?
#
loop_
_entity_poly.entity_id
_entity_poly.type
_entity_poly.pdbx_seq_one_letter_code
_entity_poly.pdbx_strand_id
1 'polypeptide(L)'
;MKSALGFFALLSMCLMLPGVVSWMTEYDQPFTFTCDDNHMLQTIESEHSSRTEDRVWNFTCVEAPPNTRLDGCEWSGMLTHGCEYTDFENDYDQPLLYSVPEGMVLRGITSIHSNSKEDRIFRFDICKLDPAQPGPGIGK
;
A
#
# COMPACT_ATOMS: atom_id res chain seq x y z
N MET A 1 28.07 -9.99 62.42
CA MET A 1 28.22 -8.98 61.36
C MET A 1 28.60 -9.67 60.05
N LYS A 2 27.63 -10.04 59.19
CA LYS A 2 27.78 -10.14 57.71
C LYS A 2 26.39 -9.93 57.11
N SER A 3 26.35 -9.02 56.15
CA SER A 3 25.21 -8.31 55.57
C SER A 3 24.30 -9.20 54.72
N ALA A 4 22.98 -8.95 54.82
CA ALA A 4 21.99 -9.40 53.85
C ALA A 4 22.11 -8.56 52.56
N LEU A 5 22.30 -9.21 51.41
CA LEU A 5 22.13 -8.57 50.11
C LEU A 5 20.64 -8.59 49.75
N GLY A 6 20.05 -7.42 49.60
CA GLY A 6 18.68 -7.23 49.13
C GLY A 6 18.56 -7.47 47.63
N PHE A 7 17.56 -8.27 47.23
CA PHE A 7 17.11 -8.37 45.85
C PHE A 7 16.25 -7.15 45.52
N PHE A 8 16.78 -6.21 44.74
CA PHE A 8 15.95 -5.20 44.07
C PHE A 8 15.35 -5.84 42.82
N ALA A 9 14.08 -6.24 42.90
CA ALA A 9 13.29 -6.55 41.71
C ALA A 9 13.02 -5.24 40.96
N LEU A 10 13.76 -5.00 39.88
CA LEU A 10 13.45 -3.93 38.93
C LEU A 10 12.16 -4.33 38.20
N LEU A 11 11.03 -3.79 38.67
CA LEU A 11 9.77 -3.85 37.95
C LEU A 11 9.95 -3.04 36.65
N SER A 12 10.20 -3.73 35.54
CA SER A 12 10.21 -3.12 34.21
C SER A 12 8.80 -2.65 33.90
N MET A 13 8.52 -1.38 34.20
CA MET A 13 7.33 -0.71 33.72
C MET A 13 7.53 -0.52 32.22
N CYS A 14 6.89 -1.38 31.43
CA CYS A 14 6.78 -1.22 29.99
C CYS A 14 6.01 0.09 29.74
N LEU A 15 6.75 1.18 29.59
CA LEU A 15 6.23 2.45 29.10
C LEU A 15 5.83 2.21 27.65
N MET A 16 4.53 1.94 27.43
CA MET A 16 3.94 2.04 26.12
C MET A 16 4.05 3.51 25.71
N LEU A 17 5.12 3.86 24.99
CA LEU A 17 5.20 5.18 24.36
C LEU A 17 3.94 5.33 23.51
N PRO A 18 3.21 6.45 23.61
CA PRO A 18 2.09 6.70 22.72
C PRO A 18 2.63 6.51 21.30
N GLY A 19 2.02 5.57 20.56
CA GLY A 19 2.49 5.20 19.23
C GLY A 19 2.57 6.46 18.39
N VAL A 20 3.79 6.86 18.04
CA VAL A 20 3.98 7.83 16.97
C VAL A 20 3.38 7.20 15.73
N VAL A 21 2.36 7.83 15.17
CA VAL A 21 1.85 7.46 13.85
C VAL A 21 3.01 7.70 12.89
N SER A 22 3.64 6.62 12.43
CA SER A 22 4.70 6.68 11.43
C SER A 22 4.07 6.62 10.06
N TRP A 23 4.45 7.55 9.20
CA TRP A 23 4.12 7.50 7.78
C TRP A 23 5.01 6.48 7.07
N MET A 24 4.52 5.89 5.98
CA MET A 24 5.29 4.94 5.15
C MET A 24 6.28 5.62 4.21
N THR A 25 6.16 6.94 4.04
CA THR A 25 7.00 7.76 3.17
C THR A 25 7.57 8.96 3.91
N GLU A 26 8.53 9.65 3.29
CA GLU A 26 9.15 10.87 3.80
C GLU A 26 8.81 12.08 2.93
N TYR A 27 8.81 13.28 3.54
CA TYR A 27 8.68 14.55 2.82
C TYR A 27 9.84 14.76 1.84
N ASP A 28 9.58 15.47 0.75
CA ASP A 28 10.49 15.84 -0.34
C ASP A 28 11.13 14.64 -1.07
N GLN A 29 10.86 13.42 -0.62
CA GLN A 29 11.37 12.20 -1.23
C GLN A 29 10.38 11.63 -2.25
N PRO A 30 10.89 11.09 -3.37
CA PRO A 30 10.08 10.25 -4.23
C PRO A 30 9.74 8.95 -3.48
N PHE A 31 8.62 8.33 -3.84
CA PHE A 31 8.27 7.02 -3.31
C PHE A 31 7.68 6.13 -4.39
N THR A 32 7.74 4.83 -4.14
CA THR A 32 7.00 3.80 -4.86
C THR A 32 6.43 2.85 -3.82
N PHE A 33 5.14 2.61 -3.90
CA PHE A 33 4.45 1.62 -3.09
C PHE A 33 3.71 0.66 -4.01
N THR A 34 3.81 -0.64 -3.76
CA THR A 34 3.16 -1.69 -4.54
C THR A 34 2.66 -2.75 -3.57
N CYS A 35 1.38 -3.10 -3.69
CA CYS A 35 0.82 -4.25 -3.00
C CYS A 35 1.40 -5.56 -3.54
N ASP A 36 1.46 -6.58 -2.69
CA ASP A 36 1.85 -7.92 -3.10
C ASP A 36 0.96 -8.47 -4.22
N ASP A 37 1.41 -9.54 -4.87
CA ASP A 37 0.61 -10.22 -5.89
C ASP A 37 -0.77 -10.62 -5.33
N ASN A 38 -1.79 -10.51 -6.18
CA ASN A 38 -3.19 -10.76 -5.84
C ASN A 38 -3.75 -9.86 -4.75
N HIS A 39 -3.11 -8.72 -4.49
CA HIS A 39 -3.66 -7.65 -3.66
C HIS A 39 -3.90 -6.39 -4.48
N MET A 40 -4.80 -5.57 -3.99
CA MET A 40 -5.19 -4.29 -4.59
C MET A 40 -5.00 -3.18 -3.58
N LEU A 41 -4.62 -2.01 -4.06
CA LEU A 41 -4.53 -0.80 -3.25
C LEU A 41 -5.94 -0.41 -2.79
N GLN A 42 -6.16 -0.38 -1.48
CA GLN A 42 -7.46 -0.13 -0.87
C GLN A 42 -7.58 1.30 -0.36
N THR A 43 -6.59 1.77 0.40
CA THR A 43 -6.58 3.14 0.93
C THR A 43 -5.30 3.85 0.58
N ILE A 44 -5.44 5.15 0.37
CA ILE A 44 -4.36 6.12 0.27
C ILE A 44 -4.71 7.21 1.26
N GLU A 45 -3.95 7.30 2.34
CA GLU A 45 -4.07 8.36 3.33
C GLU A 45 -2.86 9.27 3.20
N SER A 46 -3.05 10.57 3.37
CA SER A 46 -1.95 11.52 3.33
C SER A 46 -2.10 12.63 4.36
N GLU A 47 -0.97 13.12 4.86
CA GLU A 47 -0.91 14.34 5.66
C GLU A 47 0.01 15.37 5.02
N HIS A 48 -0.45 16.62 4.98
CA HIS A 48 0.28 17.75 4.43
C HIS A 48 0.99 18.54 5.54
N SER A 49 2.19 19.02 5.25
CA SER A 49 2.95 19.93 6.11
C SER A 49 3.21 21.23 5.36
N SER A 50 2.71 22.35 5.89
CA SER A 50 3.01 23.69 5.36
C SER A 50 4.42 24.20 5.69
N ARG A 51 5.27 23.39 6.32
CA ARG A 51 6.69 23.73 6.53
C ARG A 51 7.57 23.21 5.40
N THR A 52 7.20 22.04 4.89
CA THR A 52 7.86 21.38 3.76
C THR A 52 7.11 21.61 2.46
N GLU A 53 5.89 22.16 2.52
CA GLU A 53 4.97 22.31 1.39
C GLU A 53 4.76 21.01 0.61
N ASP A 54 4.68 19.93 1.38
CA ASP A 54 4.65 18.59 0.84
C ASP A 54 3.75 17.68 1.68
N ARG A 55 3.59 16.43 1.25
CA ARG A 55 2.77 15.41 1.89
C ARG A 55 3.60 14.19 2.26
N VAL A 56 3.04 13.36 3.12
CA VAL A 56 3.48 11.99 3.43
C VAL A 56 2.28 11.06 3.31
N TRP A 57 2.50 9.77 3.03
CA TRP A 57 1.44 8.83 2.71
C TRP A 57 1.51 7.55 3.55
N ASN A 58 0.33 7.00 3.79
CA ASN A 58 0.10 5.62 4.22
C ASN A 58 -0.78 4.91 3.20
N PHE A 59 -0.54 3.62 3.03
CA PHE A 59 -1.24 2.79 2.07
C PHE A 59 -1.73 1.53 2.75
N THR A 60 -2.90 1.03 2.35
CA THR A 60 -3.31 -0.34 2.71
C THR A 60 -3.62 -1.15 1.46
N CYS A 61 -3.35 -2.44 1.58
CA CYS A 61 -3.67 -3.43 0.57
C CYS A 61 -4.82 -4.30 1.07
N VAL A 62 -5.65 -4.74 0.15
CA VAL A 62 -6.66 -5.79 0.39
C VAL A 62 -6.40 -6.92 -0.59
N GLU A 63 -6.57 -8.16 -0.12
CA GLU A 63 -6.55 -9.31 -1.02
C GLU A 63 -7.65 -9.14 -2.08
N ALA A 64 -7.33 -9.50 -3.32
CA ALA A 64 -8.31 -9.62 -4.39
C ALA A 64 -9.48 -10.48 -3.89
N PRO A 65 -10.75 -10.09 -4.15
CA PRO A 65 -11.89 -10.69 -3.46
C PRO A 65 -11.88 -12.22 -3.60
N PRO A 66 -11.84 -12.98 -2.48
CA PRO A 66 -12.05 -14.41 -2.55
C PRO A 66 -13.51 -14.63 -2.93
N ASN A 67 -13.75 -15.32 -4.06
CA ASN A 67 -15.12 -15.63 -4.47
C ASN A 67 -15.79 -16.53 -3.42
N THR A 68 -16.95 -16.10 -2.91
CA THR A 68 -17.88 -16.98 -2.19
C THR A 68 -18.48 -17.98 -3.17
N ARG A 69 -18.31 -19.26 -2.85
CA ARG A 69 -18.76 -20.47 -3.54
C ARG A 69 -20.13 -20.32 -4.22
N LEU A 70 -20.12 -20.38 -5.56
CA LEU A 70 -21.27 -20.84 -6.33
C LEU A 70 -21.20 -22.38 -6.38
N ASP A 71 -22.15 -23.02 -5.70
CA ASP A 71 -22.74 -24.30 -6.08
C ASP A 71 -21.85 -25.54 -6.22
N GLY A 72 -20.66 -25.57 -5.61
CA GLY A 72 -19.93 -26.82 -5.37
C GLY A 72 -18.97 -27.29 -6.46
N CYS A 73 -18.70 -26.48 -7.47
CA CYS A 73 -17.56 -26.65 -8.37
C CYS A 73 -16.42 -25.69 -7.94
N GLU A 74 -15.17 -26.03 -8.25
CA GLU A 74 -13.94 -25.43 -7.70
C GLU A 74 -13.90 -23.90 -7.57
N TRP A 75 -13.19 -23.47 -6.53
CA TRP A 75 -12.88 -22.09 -6.19
C TRP A 75 -11.76 -21.59 -7.10
N SER A 76 -12.10 -20.66 -7.98
CA SER A 76 -11.10 -19.80 -8.61
C SER A 76 -11.17 -18.44 -7.93
N GLY A 77 -10.18 -18.14 -7.08
CA GLY A 77 -9.99 -16.80 -6.52
C GLY A 77 -9.73 -15.79 -7.63
N MET A 78 -9.93 -14.51 -7.35
CA MET A 78 -9.55 -13.44 -8.28
C MET A 78 -8.02 -13.26 -8.23
N LEU A 79 -7.37 -13.15 -9.38
CA LEU A 79 -5.93 -12.93 -9.49
C LEU A 79 -5.66 -11.61 -10.20
N THR A 80 -4.66 -10.88 -9.71
CA THR A 80 -4.12 -9.74 -10.43
C THR A 80 -3.10 -10.22 -11.46
N HIS A 81 -3.24 -9.84 -12.72
CA HIS A 81 -2.26 -10.18 -13.76
C HIS A 81 -2.16 -9.08 -14.82
N GLY A 82 -1.19 -9.22 -15.74
CA GLY A 82 -0.99 -8.24 -16.80
C GLY A 82 -0.77 -6.84 -16.28
N CYS A 83 0.01 -6.71 -15.20
CA CYS A 83 0.26 -5.44 -14.54
C CYS A 83 1.20 -4.56 -15.38
N GLU A 84 0.88 -3.27 -15.45
CA GLU A 84 1.70 -2.27 -16.12
C GLU A 84 1.64 -0.93 -15.40
N TYR A 85 2.74 -0.19 -15.48
CA TYR A 85 2.75 1.19 -15.04
C TYR A 85 2.14 2.08 -16.10
N THR A 86 1.28 2.99 -15.68
CA THR A 86 0.87 4.12 -16.49
C THR A 86 2.03 5.09 -16.74
N ASP A 87 1.84 6.00 -17.69
CA ASP A 87 2.60 7.25 -17.70
C ASP A 87 2.24 8.10 -16.45
N PHE A 88 2.90 9.25 -16.27
CA PHE A 88 2.47 10.19 -15.24
C PHE A 88 1.09 10.77 -15.60
N GLU A 89 0.14 10.61 -14.71
CA GLU A 89 -1.28 10.97 -14.89
C GLU A 89 -1.55 12.45 -14.59
N ASN A 90 -0.53 13.20 -14.19
CA ASN A 90 -0.56 14.64 -14.07
C ASN A 90 0.83 15.23 -14.28
N ASP A 91 0.85 16.51 -14.66
CA ASP A 91 2.02 17.37 -14.57
C ASP A 91 2.04 18.12 -13.24
N TYR A 92 3.20 18.71 -12.88
CA TYR A 92 3.29 19.65 -11.77
C TYR A 92 2.37 20.86 -12.00
N ASP A 93 1.83 21.40 -10.91
CA ASP A 93 0.86 22.49 -10.86
C ASP A 93 -0.47 22.15 -11.58
N GLN A 94 -0.73 20.87 -11.89
CA GLN A 94 -1.95 20.40 -12.56
C GLN A 94 -2.71 19.40 -11.69
N PRO A 95 -4.05 19.33 -11.82
CA PRO A 95 -4.83 18.38 -11.06
C PRO A 95 -4.53 16.93 -11.48
N LEU A 96 -4.44 16.05 -10.49
CA LEU A 96 -4.49 14.61 -10.70
C LEU A 96 -5.96 14.16 -10.86
N LEU A 97 -6.35 13.79 -12.08
CA LEU A 97 -7.67 13.23 -12.38
C LEU A 97 -7.52 11.95 -13.21
N TYR A 98 -7.46 10.81 -12.51
CA TYR A 98 -7.28 9.51 -13.12
C TYR A 98 -8.45 8.57 -12.81
N SER A 99 -8.85 7.78 -13.81
CA SER A 99 -9.83 6.70 -13.67
C SER A 99 -9.23 5.42 -14.23
N VAL A 100 -9.24 4.38 -13.40
CA VAL A 100 -8.72 3.07 -13.80
C VAL A 100 -9.61 2.50 -14.92
N PRO A 101 -9.04 1.94 -16.01
CA PRO A 101 -9.81 1.28 -17.05
C PRO A 101 -10.70 0.14 -16.51
N GLU A 102 -11.79 -0.15 -17.23
CA GLU A 102 -12.69 -1.24 -16.87
C GLU A 102 -11.96 -2.60 -16.81
N GLY A 103 -12.24 -3.40 -15.78
CA GLY A 103 -11.60 -4.69 -15.55
C GLY A 103 -10.19 -4.61 -14.96
N MET A 104 -9.70 -3.41 -14.65
CA MET A 104 -8.41 -3.19 -14.00
C MET A 104 -8.55 -2.59 -12.62
N VAL A 105 -7.50 -2.73 -11.82
CA VAL A 105 -7.41 -2.26 -10.43
C VAL A 105 -6.07 -1.60 -10.16
N LEU A 106 -6.04 -0.68 -9.21
CA LEU A 106 -4.78 -0.13 -8.68
C LEU A 106 -4.10 -1.20 -7.83
N ARG A 107 -2.83 -1.49 -8.12
CA ARG A 107 -1.95 -2.30 -7.26
C ARG A 107 -0.88 -1.46 -6.60
N GLY A 108 -0.42 -0.40 -7.27
CA GLY A 108 0.64 0.45 -6.76
C GLY A 108 0.56 1.88 -7.24
N ILE A 109 1.39 2.72 -6.63
CA ILE A 109 1.49 4.15 -6.85
C ILE A 109 2.95 4.59 -6.74
N THR A 110 3.39 5.42 -7.67
CA THR A 110 4.67 6.10 -7.64
C THR A 110 4.44 7.60 -7.66
N SER A 111 5.20 8.35 -6.87
CA SER A 111 5.15 9.80 -6.90
C SER A 111 6.54 10.42 -6.83
N ILE A 112 6.70 11.55 -7.53
CA ILE A 112 7.92 12.36 -7.53
C ILE A 112 7.56 13.77 -7.11
N HIS A 113 8.24 14.27 -6.08
CA HIS A 113 8.12 15.65 -5.61
C HIS A 113 9.13 16.57 -6.31
N SER A 114 8.76 17.83 -6.47
CA SER A 114 9.66 18.88 -6.94
C SER A 114 9.65 20.06 -5.98
N ASN A 115 10.74 20.29 -5.26
CA ASN A 115 10.87 21.44 -4.35
C ASN A 115 10.79 22.79 -5.08
N SER A 116 11.07 22.82 -6.39
CA SER A 116 10.92 24.07 -7.15
C SER A 116 9.46 24.44 -7.42
N LYS A 117 8.57 23.44 -7.39
CA LYS A 117 7.14 23.57 -7.63
C LYS A 117 6.32 23.44 -6.33
N GLU A 118 6.91 22.79 -5.33
CA GLU A 118 6.23 22.32 -4.12
C GLU A 118 4.98 21.49 -4.47
N ASP A 119 5.16 20.57 -5.43
CA ASP A 119 4.08 19.74 -5.96
C ASP A 119 4.58 18.35 -6.38
N ARG A 120 3.64 17.45 -6.66
CA ARG A 120 3.88 16.04 -6.99
C ARG A 120 3.18 15.59 -8.26
N ILE A 121 3.90 14.79 -9.03
CA ILE A 121 3.35 14.00 -10.13
C ILE A 121 3.16 12.55 -9.69
N PHE A 122 2.17 11.88 -10.26
CA PHE A 122 1.77 10.53 -9.89
C PHE A 122 1.64 9.63 -11.11
N ARG A 123 2.06 8.37 -10.97
CA ARG A 123 1.74 7.29 -11.90
C ARG A 123 1.32 6.05 -11.11
N PHE A 124 0.59 5.16 -11.75
CA PHE A 124 0.00 4.01 -11.09
C PHE A 124 0.48 2.71 -11.71
N ASP A 125 0.62 1.69 -10.87
CA ASP A 125 0.72 0.31 -11.32
C ASP A 125 -0.69 -0.29 -11.31
N ILE A 126 -1.20 -0.60 -12.49
CA ILE A 126 -2.54 -1.14 -12.70
C ILE A 126 -2.46 -2.58 -13.20
N CYS A 127 -3.38 -3.42 -12.74
CA CYS A 127 -3.45 -4.83 -13.12
C CYS A 127 -4.85 -5.19 -13.58
N LYS A 128 -4.96 -6.18 -14.47
CA LYS A 128 -6.25 -6.87 -14.70
C LYS A 128 -6.62 -7.68 -13.48
N LEU A 129 -7.92 -7.79 -13.22
CA LEU A 129 -8.46 -8.60 -12.13
C LEU A 129 -9.46 -9.62 -12.70
N ASP A 130 -9.00 -10.87 -12.85
CA ASP A 130 -9.80 -11.95 -13.45
C ASP A 130 -9.87 -13.16 -12.52
N PRO A 131 -10.91 -14.02 -12.63
CA PRO A 131 -10.90 -15.31 -11.97
C PRO A 131 -9.68 -16.13 -12.41
N ALA A 132 -9.02 -16.78 -11.45
CA ALA A 132 -8.06 -17.82 -11.74
C ALA A 132 -8.69 -18.80 -12.74
N GLN A 133 -8.01 -19.12 -13.83
CA GLN A 133 -8.52 -20.17 -14.70
C GLN A 133 -8.20 -21.51 -14.03
N PRO A 134 -9.16 -22.46 -13.91
CA PRO A 134 -8.80 -23.83 -13.65
C PRO A 134 -7.83 -24.25 -14.75
N GLY A 135 -6.60 -24.59 -14.37
CA GLY A 135 -5.64 -25.10 -15.34
C GLY A 135 -6.27 -26.28 -16.10
N PRO A 136 -5.88 -26.54 -17.36
CA PRO A 136 -6.36 -27.72 -18.06
C PRO A 136 -6.03 -28.93 -17.20
N GLY A 137 -7.07 -29.54 -16.63
CA GLY A 137 -6.93 -30.70 -15.76
C GLY A 137 -6.06 -31.71 -16.48
N ILE A 138 -4.91 -32.02 -15.90
CA ILE A 138 -4.09 -33.14 -16.36
C ILE A 138 -4.93 -34.38 -16.08
N GLY A 139 -5.68 -34.81 -17.11
CA GLY A 139 -6.36 -36.09 -17.10
C GLY A 139 -5.35 -37.17 -16.73
N LYS A 140 -5.58 -37.80 -15.58
CA LYS A 140 -5.07 -39.12 -15.26
C LYS A 140 -6.26 -40.06 -15.13
#